data_AF-A0A7V8N1Y8-F1
#
_entry.id   AF-A0A7V8N1Y8-F1
#
_cell.length_a   1.000
_cell.length_b   1.000
_cell.length_c   1.000
_cell.angle_alpha   90.00
_cell.angle_beta   90.00
_cell.angle_gamma   90.00
#
_symmetry.space_group_name_H-M   'P 1'
#
loop_
_entity.id
_entity.type
_entity.pdbx_description
1 polymer ?
#
loop_
_entity_poly.entity_id
_entity_poly.type
_entity_poly.pdbx_seq_one_letter_code
_entity_poly.pdbx_strand_id
1 'polypeptide(L)'
;MAINLQELVEKTIDFIWIDGSELHIPMPSTRFVNKVNRSENEFSRIYELTLEFLNTNKEGREFALEDVEQLNSVQLTAILSAAIGVISEVDEHPNL
;
A
#
# COMPACT_ATOMS: atom_id res chain seq x y z
N MET A 1 -3.67 -30.39 12.11
CA MET A 1 -2.81 -29.19 12.11
C MET A 1 -3.57 -28.13 12.89
N ALA A 2 -3.05 -27.66 14.02
CA ALA A 2 -3.65 -26.57 14.78
C ALA A 2 -2.95 -25.27 14.34
N ILE A 3 -3.73 -24.23 14.02
CA ILE A 3 -3.20 -22.91 13.66
C ILE A 3 -3.13 -22.10 14.95
N ASN A 4 -1.94 -21.60 15.33
CA ASN A 4 -1.77 -20.76 16.50
C ASN A 4 -2.11 -19.30 16.17
N LEU A 5 -3.32 -18.87 16.56
CA LEU A 5 -3.76 -17.49 16.31
C LEU A 5 -2.94 -16.44 17.08
N GLN A 6 -2.17 -16.83 18.11
CA GLN A 6 -1.33 -15.91 18.88
C GLN A 6 -0.04 -15.52 18.16
N GLU A 7 0.36 -16.29 17.15
CA GLU A 7 1.57 -16.04 16.35
C GLU A 7 1.27 -15.31 15.03
N LEU A 8 -0.01 -15.10 14.70
CA LEU A 8 -0.42 -14.38 13.51
C LEU A 8 -0.22 -12.87 13.72
N VAL A 9 0.90 -12.35 13.23
CA VAL A 9 1.17 -10.92 13.16
C VAL A 9 0.85 -10.43 11.76
N GLU A 10 -0.03 -9.43 11.67
CA GLU A 10 -0.34 -8.79 10.40
C GLU A 10 0.85 -7.95 9.93
N LYS A 11 1.41 -8.29 8.77
CA LYS A 11 2.51 -7.57 8.14
C LYS A 11 2.03 -6.23 7.57
N THR A 12 2.90 -5.23 7.63
CA THR A 12 2.65 -3.88 7.10
C THR A 12 3.78 -3.43 6.18
N ILE A 13 3.46 -2.47 5.31
CA ILE A 13 4.42 -1.61 4.64
C ILE A 13 4.48 -0.30 5.42
N ASP A 14 5.67 0.03 5.89
CA ASP A 14 5.88 1.18 6.76
C ASP A 14 6.46 2.35 5.96
N PHE A 15 5.86 3.53 6.11
CA PHE A 15 6.27 4.76 5.44
C PHE A 15 6.59 5.85 6.47
N ILE A 16 7.60 6.66 6.17
CA ILE A 16 7.75 7.98 6.79
C ILE A 16 7.05 8.98 5.87
N TRP A 17 5.98 9.59 6.36
CA TRP A 17 5.21 10.58 5.63
C TRP A 17 5.97 11.91 5.50
N ILE A 18 5.47 12.82 4.65
CA ILE A 18 6.12 14.11 4.35
C ILE A 18 6.29 15.03 5.56
N ASP A 19 5.48 14.84 6.61
CA ASP A 19 5.55 15.56 7.88
C ASP A 19 6.43 14.85 8.93
N GLY A 20 7.02 13.71 8.57
CA GLY A 20 7.85 12.89 9.45
C GLY A 20 7.08 11.86 10.28
N SER A 21 5.76 11.77 10.16
CA SER A 21 4.97 10.75 10.88
C SER A 21 5.17 9.35 10.27
N GLU A 22 5.19 8.33 11.11
CA GLU A 22 5.14 6.93 10.65
C GLU A 22 3.72 6.55 10.24
N LEU A 23 3.60 5.83 9.12
CA LEU A 23 2.37 5.23 8.62
C LEU A 23 2.57 3.74 8.42
N HIS A 24 1.74 2.92 9.05
CA HIS A 24 1.77 1.47 8.91
C HIS A 24 0.58 1.04 8.08
N ILE A 25 0.83 0.63 6.84
CA ILE A 25 -0.22 0.24 5.90
C ILE A 25 -0.26 -1.29 5.80
N PRO A 26 -1.40 -1.96 6.06
CA PRO A 26 -1.52 -3.40 5.86
C PRO A 26 -1.09 -3.83 4.46
N MET A 27 -0.55 -5.04 4.34
CA MET A 27 -0.21 -5.60 3.02
C MET A 27 -1.42 -5.53 2.08
N PRO A 28 -1.27 -5.00 0.85
CA PRO A 28 -2.38 -4.84 -0.06
C PRO A 28 -2.94 -6.20 -0.51
N SER A 29 -4.25 -6.24 -0.74
CA SER A 29 -4.87 -7.44 -1.33
C SER A 29 -4.45 -7.64 -2.79
N THR A 30 -4.50 -8.88 -3.27
CA THR A 30 -4.32 -9.22 -4.68
C THR A 30 -5.29 -8.45 -5.60
N ARG A 31 -6.49 -8.11 -5.10
CA ARG A 31 -7.45 -7.29 -5.83
C ARG A 31 -6.94 -5.87 -6.05
N PHE A 32 -6.35 -5.27 -5.01
CA PHE A 32 -5.78 -3.93 -5.09
C PHE A 32 -4.59 -3.90 -6.06
N VAL A 33 -3.64 -4.83 -5.94
CA VAL A 33 -2.48 -4.88 -6.85
C VAL A 33 -2.88 -5.08 -8.30
N ASN A 34 -3.85 -5.95 -8.59
CA ASN A 34 -4.40 -6.09 -9.93
C ASN A 34 -5.04 -4.80 -10.45
N LYS A 35 -5.64 -3.99 -9.57
CA LYS A 35 -6.20 -2.69 -9.92
C LYS A 35 -5.08 -1.70 -10.30
N VAL A 36 -3.96 -1.72 -9.59
CA VAL A 36 -2.78 -0.89 -9.90
C VAL A 36 -2.17 -1.30 -11.24
N ASN A 37 -1.88 -2.60 -11.46
CA ASN A 37 -1.28 -3.11 -12.70
C ASN A 37 -2.12 -2.80 -13.96
N ARG A 38 -3.46 -2.81 -13.85
CA ARG A 38 -4.35 -2.46 -14.97
C ARG A 38 -4.42 -0.96 -15.25
N SER A 39 -3.94 -0.14 -14.32
CA SER A 39 -4.04 1.33 -14.37
C SER A 39 -2.75 2.01 -14.82
N GLU A 40 -1.72 1.26 -15.21
CA GLU A 40 -0.41 1.78 -15.66
C GLU A 40 -0.49 2.85 -16.77
N ASN A 41 -1.61 2.95 -17.50
CA ASN A 41 -1.80 3.89 -18.60
C ASN A 41 -2.68 5.12 -18.29
N GLU A 42 -3.19 5.28 -17.07
CA GLU A 42 -4.09 6.40 -16.71
C GLU A 42 -3.56 7.19 -15.50
N PHE A 43 -2.89 8.32 -15.78
CA PHE A 43 -2.35 9.22 -14.74
C PHE A 43 -3.38 9.69 -13.71
N SER A 44 -4.64 9.90 -14.11
CA SER A 44 -5.71 10.33 -13.19
C SER A 44 -6.03 9.27 -12.13
N ARG A 45 -5.82 7.98 -12.42
CA ARG A 45 -6.05 6.89 -11.46
C ARG A 45 -4.94 6.76 -10.42
N ILE A 46 -3.75 7.31 -10.67
CA ILE A 46 -2.62 7.20 -9.73
C ILE A 46 -2.95 7.86 -8.40
N TYR A 47 -3.54 9.06 -8.42
CA TYR A 47 -3.94 9.77 -7.21
C TYR A 47 -5.02 9.00 -6.43
N GLU A 48 -6.06 8.52 -7.12
CA GLU A 48 -7.15 7.76 -6.50
C GLU A 48 -6.66 6.44 -5.87
N LEU A 49 -5.79 5.71 -6.57
CA LEU A 49 -5.22 4.45 -6.09
C LEU A 49 -4.30 4.67 -4.89
N THR A 50 -3.48 5.71 -4.94
CA THR A 50 -2.60 6.08 -3.83
C THR A 50 -3.45 6.47 -2.62
N LEU A 51 -4.49 7.28 -2.82
CA LEU A 51 -5.43 7.66 -1.77
C LEU A 51 -6.13 6.45 -1.14
N GLU A 52 -6.67 5.55 -1.97
CA GLU A 52 -7.30 4.30 -1.51
C GLU A 52 -6.33 3.48 -0.67
N PHE A 53 -5.06 3.39 -1.08
CA PHE A 53 -4.06 2.63 -0.35
C PHE A 53 -3.69 3.29 0.99
N LEU A 54 -3.38 4.58 0.97
CA LEU A 54 -3.00 5.33 2.18
C LEU A 54 -4.11 5.30 3.23
N ASN A 55 -5.38 5.37 2.83
CA ASN A 55 -6.52 5.31 3.75
C ASN A 55 -6.79 3.93 4.37
N THR A 56 -5.96 2.92 4.08
CA THR A 56 -5.97 1.64 4.82
C THR A 56 -5.01 1.62 6.01
N ASN A 57 -4.30 2.72 6.26
CA ASN A 57 -3.34 2.84 7.36
C ASN A 57 -3.94 2.50 8.73
N LYS A 58 -3.09 1.97 9.62
CA LYS A 58 -3.49 1.53 10.97
C LYS A 58 -3.63 2.68 11.96
N GLU A 59 -3.08 3.85 11.65
CA GLU A 59 -3.14 5.05 12.48
C GLU A 59 -4.54 5.68 12.49
N GLY A 60 -5.42 5.28 11.56
CA GLY A 60 -6.72 5.90 11.37
C GLY A 60 -6.63 7.32 10.82
N ARG A 61 -5.49 7.68 10.21
CA ARG A 61 -5.30 8.98 9.56
C ARG A 61 -6.12 9.01 8.28
N GLU A 62 -7.01 10.00 8.18
CA GLU A 62 -7.78 10.21 6.96
C GLU A 62 -7.00 11.14 6.01
N PHE A 63 -6.67 10.63 4.84
CA PHE A 63 -6.11 11.39 3.74
C PHE A 63 -7.21 11.84 2.79
N ALA A 64 -7.08 13.05 2.27
CA ALA A 64 -7.89 13.59 1.19
C ALA A 64 -7.11 13.57 -0.14
N LEU A 65 -7.79 13.81 -1.25
CA LEU A 65 -7.17 13.82 -2.57
C LEU A 65 -6.08 14.90 -2.66
N GLU A 66 -6.33 16.05 -2.04
CA GLU A 66 -5.44 17.20 -2.01
C GLU A 66 -4.11 16.89 -1.30
N ASP A 67 -4.10 15.95 -0.35
CA ASP A 67 -2.86 15.51 0.32
C ASP A 67 -2.00 14.68 -0.64
N VAL A 68 -2.63 13.88 -1.49
CA VAL A 68 -1.97 13.01 -2.47
C VAL A 68 -1.53 13.80 -3.69
N GLU A 69 -2.30 14.82 -4.11
CA GLU A 69 -1.95 15.73 -5.21
C GLU A 69 -0.70 16.58 -4.92
N GLN A 70 -0.36 16.79 -3.64
CA GLN A 70 0.88 17.45 -3.23
C GLN A 70 2.13 16.59 -3.41
N LEU A 71 1.97 15.27 -3.56
CA LEU A 71 3.08 14.37 -3.79
C LEU A 71 3.62 14.53 -5.21
N ASN A 72 4.95 14.49 -5.33
CA ASN A 72 5.59 14.42 -6.63
C ASN A 72 5.47 13.00 -7.24
N SER A 73 5.73 12.90 -8.55
CA SER A 73 5.63 11.65 -9.29
C SER A 73 6.50 10.52 -8.73
N VAL A 74 7.67 10.85 -8.16
CA VAL A 74 8.57 9.85 -7.55
C VAL A 74 7.95 9.28 -6.28
N GLN A 75 7.36 10.12 -5.43
CA GLN A 75 6.68 9.68 -4.20
C GLN A 75 5.46 8.80 -4.51
N LEU A 76 4.61 9.22 -5.46
CA LEU A 76 3.46 8.44 -5.90
C LEU A 76 3.88 7.07 -6.45
N THR A 77 4.91 7.06 -7.30
CA THR A 77 5.45 5.83 -7.88
C THR A 77 6.00 4.92 -6.78
N ALA A 78 6.77 5.45 -5.83
CA ALA A 78 7.32 4.66 -4.73
C ALA A 78 6.22 3.99 -3.88
N ILE A 79 5.14 4.71 -3.56
CA ILE A 79 4.01 4.16 -2.79
C ILE A 79 3.33 3.01 -3.56
N LEU A 80 3.00 3.21 -4.83
CA LEU A 80 2.34 2.18 -5.63
C LEU A 80 3.26 1.01 -5.97
N SER A 81 4.56 1.25 -6.21
CA SER A 81 5.55 0.19 -6.41
C SER A 81 5.75 -0.64 -5.14
N ALA A 82 5.75 -0.02 -3.95
CA ALA A 82 5.76 -0.77 -2.70
C ALA A 82 4.52 -1.67 -2.58
N ALA A 83 3.33 -1.15 -2.93
CA ALA A 83 2.11 -1.94 -2.93
C ALA A 83 2.17 -3.14 -3.90
N ILE A 84 2.76 -2.98 -5.10
CA ILE A 84 2.94 -4.08 -6.06
C ILE A 84 4.02 -5.08 -5.59
N GLY A 85 5.14 -4.57 -5.09
CA GLY A 85 6.32 -5.37 -4.72
C GLY A 85 6.05 -6.41 -3.64
N VAL A 86 5.08 -6.17 -2.76
CA VAL A 86 4.66 -7.13 -1.73
C VAL A 86 4.16 -8.45 -2.32
N ILE A 87 3.48 -8.43 -3.47
CA ILE A 87 2.97 -9.69 -4.05
C ILE A 87 4.07 -10.51 -4.70
N SER A 88 5.13 -9.87 -5.23
CA SER A 88 6.28 -10.61 -5.75
C SER A 88 6.96 -11.44 -4.65
N GLU A 89 7.05 -10.96 -3.41
CA GLU A 89 7.55 -11.76 -2.28
C GLU A 89 6.62 -12.93 -1.90
N VAL A 90 5.29 -12.74 -2.00
CA VAL A 90 4.30 -13.78 -1.66
C VAL A 90 4.19 -14.85 -2.76
N ASP A 91 4.27 -14.48 -4.03
CA ASP A 91 4.26 -15.42 -5.17
C ASP A 91 5.58 -16.21 -5.27
N GLU A 92 6.72 -15.63 -4.87
CA GLU A 92 8.01 -16.34 -4.83
C GLU A 92 8.16 -17.25 -3.59
N HIS A 93 7.44 -16.96 -2.50
CA HIS A 93 7.46 -17.76 -1.27
C HIS A 93 6.05 -18.06 -0.73
N PRO A 94 5.27 -18.93 -1.41
CA PRO A 94 3.86 -19.20 -1.05
C PRO A 94 3.64 -19.93 0.29
N ASN A 95 4.70 -20.22 1.06
CA ASN A 95 4.65 -21.07 2.27
C ASN A 95 5.43 -20.49 3.48
N LEU A 96 5.58 -19.17 3.60
CA LEU A 96 6.07 -18.52 4.84
C LEU A 96 4.94 -17.88 5.64
#